data_AF-A0A2V6JNH8-F1
#
_entry.id   AF-A0A2V6JNH8-F1
#
_cell.length_a   1.000
_cell.length_b   1.000
_cell.length_c   1.000
_cell.angle_alpha   90.00
_cell.angle_beta   90.00
_cell.angle_gamma   90.00
#
_symmetry.space_group_name_H-M   'P 1'
#
loop_
_entity.id
_entity.type
_entity.pdbx_description
1 polymer ?
#
loop_
_entity_poly.entity_id
_entity_poly.type
_entity_poly.pdbx_seq_one_letter_code
_entity_poly.pdbx_strand_id
1 'polypeptide(L)'
;MLRTESGFFISADGRFVTTAHAIEGGVNAVAKTADGGIYDVSGILRASKELDLAVLQAEVKPTKLLRFLDLNKNDNPPVGVGVVVIGSALAGNEGNARQMTIAAQASDRLEITGATPGSSVGSPVVTENGEVVGVVTATGEKTTAHSTAALESFLSRVPTDVRPRWPATAEGTATPKPTPKPRIVYAPAPAFPPGASLPGASGTGRFRLTFDPN
;
A
#
# COMPACT_ATOMS: atom_id res chain seq x y z
N MET A 1 -6.52 -11.93 -7.84
CA MET A 1 -5.52 -11.07 -8.51
C MET A 1 -4.92 -10.14 -7.46
N LEU A 2 -3.62 -9.87 -7.52
CA LEU A 2 -2.97 -8.91 -6.63
C LEU A 2 -2.95 -7.55 -7.32
N ARG A 3 -3.52 -6.52 -6.70
CA ARG A 3 -3.43 -5.13 -7.14
C ARG A 3 -2.51 -4.37 -6.19
N THR A 4 -1.74 -3.44 -6.75
CA THR A 4 -0.85 -2.56 -5.97
C THR A 4 -1.11 -1.14 -6.41
N GLU A 5 -1.39 -0.27 -5.45
CA GLU A 5 -1.69 1.13 -5.71
C GLU A 5 -1.15 2.00 -4.56
N SER A 6 -1.05 3.30 -4.80
CA SER A 6 -0.60 4.24 -3.77
C SER A 6 -1.75 4.61 -2.83
N GLY A 7 -1.37 5.10 -1.65
CA GLY A 7 -2.28 5.57 -0.61
C GLY A 7 -1.49 6.23 0.51
N PHE A 8 -2.18 6.91 1.41
CA PHE A 8 -1.55 7.63 2.51
C PHE A 8 -2.39 7.60 3.77
N PHE A 9 -1.71 7.50 4.92
CA PHE A 9 -2.35 7.54 6.23
C PHE A 9 -2.82 8.94 6.58
N ILE A 10 -4.00 9.04 7.19
CA ILE A 10 -4.65 10.30 7.60
C ILE A 10 -4.87 10.38 9.12
N SER A 11 -4.55 9.32 9.86
CA SER A 11 -4.60 9.34 11.33
C SER A 11 -3.71 8.28 11.98
N ALA A 12 -3.33 8.55 13.23
CA ALA A 12 -2.44 7.70 14.04
C ALA A 12 -3.01 6.31 14.35
N ASP A 13 -4.34 6.16 14.33
CA ASP A 13 -5.04 4.89 14.54
C ASP A 13 -4.96 3.95 13.32
N GLY A 14 -4.41 4.39 12.19
CA GLY A 14 -4.23 3.57 11.00
C GLY A 14 -5.24 3.77 9.88
N ARG A 15 -6.09 4.81 9.93
CA ARG A 15 -6.93 5.14 8.76
C ARG A 15 -6.07 5.68 7.62
N PHE A 16 -6.35 5.22 6.41
CA PHE A 16 -5.67 5.68 5.21
C PHE A 16 -6.63 5.77 4.02
N VAL A 17 -6.24 6.61 3.07
CA VAL A 17 -6.99 6.89 1.84
C VAL A 17 -6.28 6.26 0.65
N THR A 18 -7.07 5.73 -0.28
CA THR A 18 -6.67 5.26 -1.61
C THR A 18 -7.89 5.36 -2.54
N THR A 19 -7.90 4.66 -3.67
CA THR A 19 -9.02 4.65 -4.61
C THR A 19 -9.97 3.47 -4.41
N ALA A 20 -11.18 3.56 -4.95
CA ALA A 20 -12.13 2.46 -4.93
C ALA A 20 -11.73 1.34 -5.90
N HIS A 21 -11.10 1.68 -7.03
CA HIS A 21 -10.55 0.69 -7.96
C HIS A 21 -9.41 -0.14 -7.33
N ALA A 22 -8.62 0.41 -6.41
CA ALA A 22 -7.57 -0.34 -5.70
C ALA A 22 -8.09 -1.59 -4.99
N ILE A 23 -9.29 -1.49 -4.43
CA ILE A 23 -9.87 -2.47 -3.50
C ILE A 23 -10.97 -3.33 -4.14
N GLU A 24 -11.28 -3.10 -5.41
CA GLU A 24 -12.35 -3.82 -6.09
C GLU A 24 -12.03 -5.32 -6.21
N GLY A 25 -12.94 -6.15 -5.68
CA GLY A 25 -12.77 -7.60 -5.61
C GLY A 25 -11.72 -8.05 -4.59
N GLY A 26 -11.16 -7.12 -3.79
CA GLY A 26 -10.23 -7.42 -2.72
C GLY A 26 -10.92 -8.07 -1.52
N VAL A 27 -10.30 -9.11 -0.98
CA VAL A 27 -10.73 -9.79 0.26
C VAL A 27 -9.76 -9.58 1.42
N ASN A 28 -8.57 -9.04 1.12
CA ASN A 28 -7.54 -8.65 2.06
C ASN A 28 -6.64 -7.59 1.40
N ALA A 29 -5.88 -6.87 2.23
CA ALA A 29 -4.81 -5.98 1.77
C ALA A 29 -3.74 -5.83 2.84
N VAL A 30 -2.57 -5.34 2.42
CA VAL A 30 -1.43 -5.01 3.28
C VAL A 30 -0.93 -3.63 2.89
N ALA A 31 -0.84 -2.72 3.86
CA ALA A 31 -0.25 -1.41 3.66
C ALA A 31 1.26 -1.47 3.94
N LYS A 32 2.06 -0.94 3.02
CA LYS A 32 3.52 -0.85 3.16
C LYS A 32 3.95 0.61 3.09
N THR A 33 4.73 1.05 4.07
CA THR A 33 5.23 2.43 4.17
C THR A 33 6.68 2.54 3.68
N ALA A 34 7.09 3.75 3.32
CA ALA A 34 8.42 4.03 2.79
C ALA A 34 9.57 3.73 3.79
N ASP A 35 9.28 3.72 5.11
CA ASP A 35 10.21 3.29 6.15
C ASP A 35 10.24 1.78 6.40
N GLY A 36 9.66 1.00 5.49
CA GLY A 36 9.63 -0.46 5.58
C GLY A 36 8.57 -1.00 6.56
N GLY A 37 7.71 -0.14 7.11
CA GLY A 37 6.57 -0.58 7.89
C GLY A 37 5.59 -1.40 7.06
N ILE A 38 5.12 -2.52 7.62
CA ILE A 38 4.09 -3.37 7.03
C ILE A 38 2.94 -3.46 8.03
N TYR A 39 1.71 -3.28 7.55
CA TYR A 39 0.49 -3.27 8.35
C TYR A 39 -0.59 -4.07 7.64
N ASP A 40 -1.22 -4.99 8.35
CA ASP A 40 -2.39 -5.69 7.84
C ASP A 40 -3.58 -4.72 7.81
N VAL A 41 -4.44 -4.86 6.79
CA VAL A 41 -5.60 -4.00 6.61
C VAL A 41 -6.85 -4.74 7.09
N SER A 42 -7.42 -4.29 8.21
CA SER A 42 -8.62 -4.90 8.82
C SER A 42 -9.83 -4.84 7.90
N GLY A 43 -9.91 -3.84 7.02
CA GLY A 43 -10.98 -3.74 6.03
C GLY A 43 -11.28 -2.33 5.56
N ILE A 44 -12.36 -2.24 4.80
CA ILE A 44 -12.87 -1.01 4.21
C ILE A 44 -13.81 -0.36 5.23
N LEU A 45 -13.56 0.92 5.52
CA LEU A 45 -14.46 1.76 6.32
C LEU A 45 -15.53 2.40 5.41
N ARG A 46 -15.11 2.90 4.25
CA ARG A 46 -15.99 3.49 3.24
C ARG A 46 -15.36 3.44 1.86
N ALA A 47 -16.17 3.29 0.84
CA ALA A 47 -15.76 3.43 -0.55
C ALA A 47 -16.86 4.10 -1.38
N SER A 48 -16.49 4.87 -2.39
CA SER A 48 -17.39 5.44 -3.40
C SER A 48 -16.80 5.18 -4.77
N LYS A 49 -17.56 4.53 -5.65
CA LYS A 49 -17.16 4.31 -7.03
C LYS A 49 -17.25 5.59 -7.85
N GLU A 50 -18.19 6.47 -7.50
CA GLU A 50 -18.44 7.74 -8.18
C GLU A 50 -17.28 8.72 -8.01
N LEU A 51 -16.71 8.77 -6.80
CA LEU A 51 -15.53 9.59 -6.49
C LEU A 51 -14.21 8.81 -6.67
N ASP A 52 -14.28 7.51 -6.96
CA ASP A 52 -13.14 6.61 -6.92
C ASP A 52 -12.25 6.77 -5.66
N LEU A 53 -12.89 6.88 -4.49
CA LEU A 53 -12.20 7.03 -3.20
C LEU A 53 -12.56 5.89 -2.27
N ALA A 54 -11.57 5.44 -1.51
CA ALA A 54 -11.74 4.48 -0.43
C ALA A 54 -10.95 4.90 0.81
N VAL A 55 -11.56 4.67 1.97
CA VAL A 55 -10.92 4.77 3.28
C VAL A 55 -10.93 3.40 3.91
N LEU A 56 -9.75 2.98 4.35
CA LEU A 56 -9.49 1.68 4.94
C LEU A 56 -8.84 1.83 6.31
N GLN A 57 -8.90 0.76 7.09
CA GLN A 57 -8.32 0.68 8.42
C GLN A 57 -7.15 -0.30 8.41
N ALA A 58 -5.96 0.17 8.77
CA ALA A 58 -4.81 -0.68 9.05
C ALA A 58 -4.70 -1.00 10.55
N GLU A 59 -4.07 -2.13 10.87
CA GLU A 59 -3.77 -2.53 12.24
C GLU A 59 -2.46 -1.90 12.71
N VAL A 60 -2.57 -0.91 13.59
CA VAL A 60 -1.42 -0.23 14.20
C VAL A 60 -1.23 -0.73 15.63
N LYS A 61 -0.06 -1.31 15.90
CA LYS A 61 0.28 -1.75 17.26
C LYS A 61 0.56 -0.52 18.14
N PRO A 62 0.15 -0.50 19.41
CA PRO A 62 0.37 0.65 20.31
C PRO A 62 1.83 1.07 20.47
N THR A 63 2.77 0.16 20.24
CA THR A 63 4.21 0.41 20.37
C THR A 63 4.84 1.02 19.12
N LYS A 64 4.10 1.13 18.01
CA LYS A 64 4.63 1.57 16.72
C LYS A 64 4.09 2.96 16.38
N LEU A 65 5.00 3.91 16.20
CA LEU A 65 4.65 5.23 15.69
C LEU A 65 4.31 5.12 14.20
N LEU A 66 3.08 5.50 13.86
CA LEU A 66 2.63 5.63 12.47
C LEU A 66 2.71 7.10 12.05
N ARG A 67 3.38 7.37 10.93
CA ARG A 67 3.35 8.69 10.28
C ARG A 67 2.11 8.80 9.40
N PHE A 68 1.41 9.92 9.51
CA PHE A 68 0.23 10.25 8.73
C PHE A 68 0.31 11.71 8.28
N LEU A 69 -0.51 12.06 7.29
CA LEU A 69 -0.59 13.42 6.75
C LEU A 69 -1.85 14.12 7.27
N ASP A 70 -1.70 15.41 7.56
CA ASP A 70 -2.83 16.28 7.88
C ASP A 70 -3.51 16.76 6.60
N LEU A 71 -4.83 16.83 6.66
CA LEU A 71 -5.64 17.39 5.58
C LEU A 71 -5.63 18.92 5.70
N ASN A 72 -5.37 19.61 4.58
CA ASN A 72 -5.52 21.05 4.54
C ASN A 72 -7.01 21.40 4.63
N LYS A 73 -7.40 21.95 5.78
CA LYS A 73 -8.77 22.38 6.06
C LYS A 73 -9.09 23.76 5.49
N ASN A 74 -8.06 24.51 5.09
CA ASN A 74 -8.21 25.81 4.48
C ASN A 74 -8.49 25.62 2.99
N ASP A 75 -9.24 26.56 2.41
CA ASP A 75 -9.72 26.51 1.03
C ASP A 75 -8.67 26.02 0.03
N ASN A 76 -9.15 25.31 -0.99
CA ASN A 76 -8.33 24.73 -2.04
C ASN A 76 -7.28 25.74 -2.57
N PRO A 77 -6.00 25.35 -2.66
CA PRO A 77 -4.92 26.22 -3.10
C PRO A 77 -5.19 26.80 -4.50
N PRO A 78 -4.93 28.10 -4.73
CA PRO A 78 -5.27 28.76 -5.98
C PRO A 78 -4.47 28.23 -7.18
N VAL A 79 -5.04 28.42 -8.37
CA VAL A 79 -4.37 28.12 -9.64
C VAL A 79 -3.03 28.87 -9.72
N GLY A 80 -1.99 28.17 -10.19
CA GLY A 80 -0.63 28.70 -10.26
C GLY A 80 0.24 28.41 -9.02
N VAL A 81 -0.32 27.86 -7.94
CA VAL A 81 0.44 27.47 -6.75
C VAL A 81 1.19 26.14 -6.97
N GLY A 82 2.43 26.10 -6.47
CA GLY A 82 3.27 24.90 -6.45
C GLY A 82 2.76 23.86 -5.46
N VAL A 83 2.71 22.61 -5.89
CA VAL A 83 2.29 21.44 -5.11
C VAL A 83 3.23 20.28 -5.36
N VAL A 84 3.20 19.29 -4.49
CA VAL A 84 4.03 18.08 -4.61
C VAL A 84 3.13 16.86 -4.64
N VAL A 85 3.28 16.01 -5.65
CA VAL A 85 2.63 14.67 -5.67
C VAL A 85 3.62 13.65 -5.15
N ILE A 86 3.24 12.91 -4.11
CA ILE A 86 4.10 11.93 -3.45
C ILE A 86 3.71 10.53 -3.92
N GLY A 87 4.45 9.98 -4.88
CA GLY A 87 4.25 8.61 -5.33
C GLY A 87 4.88 7.56 -4.41
N SER A 88 4.36 6.34 -4.42
CA SER A 88 4.97 5.20 -3.71
C SER A 88 5.91 4.40 -4.60
N ALA A 89 7.16 4.20 -4.16
CA ALA A 89 8.12 3.33 -4.86
C ALA A 89 7.60 1.89 -5.00
N LEU A 90 6.80 1.47 -4.01
CA LEU A 90 6.28 0.11 -3.91
C LEU A 90 5.18 -0.19 -4.93
N ALA A 91 4.55 0.85 -5.49
CA ALA A 91 3.58 0.76 -6.58
C ALA A 91 4.23 0.73 -7.98
N GLY A 92 5.56 0.52 -8.06
CA GLY A 92 6.31 0.52 -9.32
C GLY A 92 6.69 1.92 -9.82
N ASN A 93 6.60 2.93 -8.97
CA ASN A 93 7.23 4.24 -9.22
C ASN A 93 8.69 4.20 -8.73
N GLU A 94 9.50 5.19 -9.12
CA GLU A 94 10.83 5.39 -8.54
C GLU A 94 10.79 5.97 -7.11
N GLY A 95 9.61 6.08 -6.49
CA GLY A 95 9.45 6.66 -5.14
C GLY A 95 9.57 8.18 -5.10
N ASN A 96 9.46 8.84 -6.25
CA ASN A 96 9.79 10.25 -6.38
C ASN A 96 8.60 11.16 -6.03
N ALA A 97 8.85 12.07 -5.10
CA ALA A 97 8.06 13.29 -4.93
C ALA A 97 8.27 14.18 -6.16
N ARG A 98 7.18 14.70 -6.72
CA ARG A 98 7.21 15.50 -7.95
C ARG A 98 6.60 16.87 -7.71
N GLN A 99 7.40 17.90 -7.85
CA GLN A 99 6.92 19.27 -7.79
C GLN A 99 6.21 19.63 -9.09
N MET A 100 5.00 20.16 -8.96
CA MET A 100 4.08 20.51 -10.03
C MET A 100 3.29 21.77 -9.64
N THR A 101 2.39 22.21 -10.49
CA THR A 101 1.57 23.40 -10.27
C THR A 101 0.10 23.07 -10.49
N ILE A 102 -0.79 23.76 -9.79
CA ILE A 102 -2.23 23.66 -10.04
C ILE A 102 -2.56 24.40 -11.34
N ALA A 103 -3.03 23.66 -12.33
CA ALA A 103 -3.41 24.16 -13.65
C ALA A 103 -4.84 24.70 -13.69
N ALA A 104 -5.75 24.04 -12.97
CA ALA A 104 -7.13 24.44 -12.83
C ALA A 104 -7.73 23.87 -11.54
N GLN A 105 -8.78 24.52 -11.04
CA GLN A 105 -9.44 24.15 -9.81
C GLN A 105 -10.95 24.30 -9.96
N ALA A 106 -11.67 23.30 -9.49
CA ALA A 106 -13.10 23.33 -9.21
C ALA A 106 -13.32 23.04 -7.72
N SER A 107 -14.58 23.04 -7.28
CA SER A 107 -14.92 22.77 -5.87
C SER A 107 -14.42 21.40 -5.39
N ASP A 108 -14.54 20.37 -6.21
CA ASP A 108 -14.30 18.96 -5.87
C ASP A 108 -13.11 18.34 -6.62
N ARG A 109 -12.46 19.10 -7.50
CA ARG A 109 -11.42 18.63 -8.40
C ARG A 109 -10.28 19.63 -8.57
N LEU A 110 -9.07 19.11 -8.67
CA LEU A 110 -7.85 19.82 -9.05
C LEU A 110 -7.30 19.21 -10.34
N GLU A 111 -6.82 20.07 -11.24
CA GLU A 111 -5.97 19.69 -12.36
C GLU A 111 -4.55 20.13 -12.05
N ILE A 112 -3.60 19.20 -12.17
CA ILE A 112 -2.18 19.43 -11.89
C ILE A 112 -1.42 19.36 -13.21
N THR A 113 -0.50 20.30 -13.39
CA THR A 113 0.35 20.38 -14.58
C THR A 113 1.23 19.16 -14.73
N GLY A 114 1.33 18.63 -15.94
CA GLY A 114 2.27 17.57 -16.29
C GLY A 114 1.72 16.16 -16.08
N ALA A 115 2.42 15.22 -16.72
CA ALA A 115 2.08 13.81 -16.68
C ALA A 115 2.68 13.14 -15.43
N THR A 116 1.88 12.28 -14.82
CA THR A 116 2.29 11.39 -13.74
C THR A 116 2.12 9.93 -14.18
N PRO A 117 2.95 8.99 -13.69
CA PRO A 117 2.78 7.58 -14.00
C PRO A 117 1.50 7.08 -13.33
N GLY A 118 0.88 6.04 -13.89
CA GLY A 118 -0.33 5.44 -13.34
C GLY A 118 -0.18 4.93 -11.90
N SER A 119 1.05 4.64 -11.45
CA SER A 119 1.35 4.32 -10.05
C SER A 119 1.13 5.49 -9.07
N SER A 120 0.90 6.71 -9.59
CA SER A 120 0.56 7.89 -8.80
C SER A 120 -0.92 7.95 -8.43
N VAL A 121 -1.79 7.15 -9.05
CA VAL A 121 -3.19 7.06 -8.63
C VAL A 121 -3.25 6.59 -7.16
N GLY A 122 -4.11 7.26 -6.37
CA GLY A 122 -4.22 7.12 -4.92
C GLY A 122 -3.18 7.90 -4.12
N SER A 123 -2.22 8.56 -4.77
CA SER A 123 -1.19 9.37 -4.09
C SER A 123 -1.74 10.70 -3.57
N PRO A 124 -1.22 11.20 -2.44
CA PRO A 124 -1.55 12.53 -1.98
C PRO A 124 -0.88 13.60 -2.84
N VAL A 125 -1.60 14.70 -3.02
CA VAL A 125 -1.11 15.99 -3.48
C VAL A 125 -0.96 16.86 -2.24
N VAL A 126 0.24 17.38 -1.99
CA VAL A 126 0.53 18.15 -0.78
C VAL A 126 1.08 19.55 -1.09
N THR A 127 0.91 20.47 -0.15
CA THR A 127 1.61 21.76 -0.14
C THR A 127 3.08 21.56 0.22
N GLU A 128 3.88 22.63 0.11
CA GLU A 128 5.27 22.64 0.59
C GLU A 128 5.39 22.36 2.10
N ASN A 129 4.32 22.60 2.88
CA ASN A 129 4.26 22.30 4.31
C ASN A 129 3.88 20.83 4.60
N GLY A 130 3.57 20.03 3.58
CA GLY A 130 3.17 18.63 3.73
C GLY A 130 1.68 18.41 4.04
N GLU A 131 0.85 19.45 3.92
CA GLU A 131 -0.60 19.34 4.12
C GLU A 131 -1.28 18.85 2.83
N VAL A 132 -2.21 17.90 2.94
CA VAL A 132 -2.89 17.32 1.78
C VAL A 132 -3.91 18.30 1.21
N VAL A 133 -3.76 18.59 -0.08
CA VAL A 133 -4.67 19.42 -0.87
C VAL A 133 -5.49 18.61 -1.89
N GLY A 134 -5.15 17.33 -2.09
CA GLY A 134 -5.96 16.43 -2.88
C GLY A 134 -5.44 15.00 -2.97
N VAL A 135 -6.20 14.16 -3.68
CA VAL A 135 -5.89 12.74 -3.93
C VAL A 135 -5.93 12.48 -5.42
N VAL A 136 -4.83 12.01 -6.00
CA VAL A 136 -4.74 11.72 -7.43
C VAL A 136 -5.68 10.57 -7.80
N THR A 137 -6.58 10.78 -8.76
CA THR A 137 -7.54 9.76 -9.22
C THR A 137 -7.36 9.35 -10.67
N ALA A 138 -6.80 10.22 -11.51
CA ALA A 138 -6.45 9.83 -12.88
C ALA A 138 -5.18 10.53 -13.36
N THR A 139 -4.50 9.84 -14.27
CA THR A 139 -3.22 10.26 -14.84
C THR A 139 -3.28 10.16 -16.36
N GLY A 140 -2.60 11.06 -17.07
CA GLY A 140 -2.57 11.11 -18.54
C GLY A 140 -1.78 12.32 -19.01
N GLU A 141 -2.28 13.04 -20.03
CA GLU A 141 -1.71 14.34 -20.42
C GLU A 141 -1.79 15.38 -19.30
N LYS A 142 -2.83 15.26 -18.47
CA LYS A 142 -3.01 16.00 -17.22
C LYS A 142 -3.23 15.03 -16.07
N THR A 143 -2.83 15.44 -14.88
CA THR A 143 -3.12 14.70 -13.65
C THR A 143 -4.34 15.32 -12.99
N THR A 144 -5.36 14.51 -12.67
CA THR A 144 -6.55 14.98 -11.95
C THR A 144 -6.56 14.42 -10.54
N ALA A 145 -6.96 15.26 -9.59
CA ALA A 145 -7.10 14.88 -8.20
C ALA A 145 -8.44 15.35 -7.64
N HIS A 146 -9.02 14.59 -6.70
CA HIS A 146 -10.08 15.12 -5.86
C HIS A 146 -9.51 16.10 -4.85
N SER A 147 -10.19 17.22 -4.64
CA SER A 147 -9.78 18.24 -3.68
C SER A 147 -9.93 17.75 -2.23
N THR A 148 -9.27 18.41 -1.28
CA THR A 148 -9.47 18.10 0.14
C THR A 148 -10.90 18.35 0.58
N ALA A 149 -11.60 19.35 0.02
CA ALA A 149 -13.02 19.56 0.28
C ALA A 149 -13.88 18.34 -0.12
N ALA A 150 -13.60 17.72 -1.28
CA ALA A 150 -14.26 16.49 -1.69
C ALA A 150 -13.92 15.32 -0.74
N LEU A 151 -12.65 15.22 -0.33
CA LEU A 151 -12.20 14.20 0.62
C LEU A 151 -12.85 14.37 2.00
N GLU A 152 -12.98 15.58 2.52
CA GLU A 152 -13.66 15.85 3.80
C GLU A 152 -15.16 15.56 3.73
N SER A 153 -15.82 15.96 2.64
CA SER A 153 -17.22 15.57 2.38
C SER A 153 -17.38 14.05 2.31
N PHE A 154 -16.39 13.34 1.76
CA PHE A 154 -16.35 11.88 1.74
C PHE A 154 -16.12 11.28 3.13
N LEU A 155 -15.22 11.84 3.93
CA LEU A 155 -14.84 11.37 5.26
C LEU A 155 -15.90 11.67 6.33
N SER A 156 -16.58 12.81 6.26
CA SER A 156 -17.66 13.19 7.19
C SER A 156 -18.86 12.24 7.13
N ARG A 157 -19.00 11.49 6.03
CA ARG A 157 -20.02 10.46 5.85
C ARG A 157 -19.60 9.08 6.32
N VAL A 158 -18.44 8.95 6.98
CA VAL A 158 -18.03 7.71 7.65
C VAL A 158 -18.69 7.70 9.05
N PRO A 159 -19.63 6.78 9.34
CA PRO A 159 -20.18 6.67 10.68
C PRO A 159 -19.08 6.34 11.71
N THR A 160 -19.20 6.90 12.90
CA THR A 160 -18.20 6.78 13.97
C THR A 160 -18.10 5.37 14.56
N ASP A 161 -19.11 4.54 14.36
CA ASP A 161 -19.23 3.17 14.83
C ASP A 161 -18.99 2.12 13.74
N VAL A 162 -18.58 2.53 12.53
CA VAL A 162 -18.28 1.58 11.44
C VAL A 162 -17.12 0.69 11.83
N ARG A 163 -17.38 -0.61 11.77
CA ARG A 163 -16.34 -1.63 11.83
C ARG A 163 -15.77 -1.86 10.42
N PRO A 164 -14.45 -1.84 10.24
CA PRO A 164 -13.84 -2.14 8.96
C PRO A 164 -14.19 -3.57 8.55
N ARG A 165 -14.56 -3.75 7.28
CA ARG A 165 -14.92 -5.06 6.75
C ARG A 165 -14.46 -5.22 5.30
N TRP A 166 -14.10 -6.45 4.94
CA TRP A 166 -13.96 -6.85 3.55
C TRP A 166 -15.29 -7.41 3.03
N PRO A 167 -15.64 -7.21 1.76
CA PRO A 167 -16.77 -7.91 1.16
C PRO A 167 -16.50 -9.42 1.24
N ALA A 168 -17.44 -10.17 1.82
CA ALA A 168 -17.30 -11.60 2.01
C ALA A 168 -17.48 -12.33 0.67
N THR A 169 -16.37 -12.52 -0.05
CA THR A 169 -16.27 -13.54 -1.10
C THR A 169 -14.93 -14.25 -1.01
N ALA A 170 -14.78 -15.04 0.05
CA ALA A 170 -13.94 -16.22 0.03
C ALA A 170 -14.53 -17.18 1.07
N GLU A 171 -15.11 -18.29 0.61
CA GLU A 171 -15.18 -19.49 1.42
C GLU A 171 -13.82 -19.68 2.09
N GLY A 172 -13.84 -19.87 3.41
CA GLY A 172 -12.64 -19.87 4.22
C GLY A 172 -11.62 -20.87 3.70
N THR A 173 -10.59 -20.39 3.01
CA THR A 173 -9.33 -21.08 3.04
C THR A 173 -8.71 -20.73 4.36
N ALA A 174 -8.85 -21.65 5.32
CA ALA A 174 -8.21 -21.60 6.62
C ALA A 174 -6.77 -21.07 6.46
N THR A 175 -6.41 -20.09 7.28
CA THR A 175 -5.01 -19.73 7.50
C THR A 175 -4.25 -21.04 7.73
N PRO A 176 -3.22 -21.39 6.93
CA PRO A 176 -2.43 -22.56 7.23
C PRO A 176 -1.80 -22.33 8.61
N LYS A 177 -2.34 -23.04 9.60
CA LYS A 177 -1.72 -23.18 10.93
C LYS A 177 -0.28 -23.65 10.67
N PRO A 178 0.74 -23.10 11.32
CA PRO A 178 2.12 -23.49 11.08
C PRO A 178 2.23 -25.02 11.22
N THR A 179 2.39 -25.70 10.08
CA THR A 179 2.64 -27.12 10.06
C THR A 179 3.97 -27.32 10.78
N PRO A 180 4.04 -28.17 11.81
CA PRO A 180 5.32 -28.54 12.41
C PRO A 180 6.24 -28.98 11.28
N LYS A 181 7.47 -28.43 11.23
CA LYS A 181 8.47 -28.79 10.22
C LYS A 181 8.48 -30.32 10.08
N PRO A 182 8.25 -30.90 8.88
CA PRO A 182 8.31 -32.34 8.73
C PRO A 182 9.72 -32.78 9.10
N ARG A 183 9.84 -33.54 10.19
CA ARG A 183 11.08 -34.21 10.53
C ARG A 183 11.21 -35.35 9.54
N ILE A 184 12.13 -35.22 8.59
CA ILE A 184 12.44 -36.31 7.65
C ILE A 184 12.96 -37.48 8.49
N VAL A 185 12.16 -38.53 8.62
CA VAL A 185 12.58 -39.78 9.24
C VAL A 185 13.07 -40.68 8.11
N TYR A 186 14.38 -40.82 7.97
CA TYR A 186 14.96 -41.83 7.09
C TYR A 186 14.85 -43.21 7.76
N ALA A 187 14.13 -44.14 7.15
CA ALA A 187 14.00 -45.52 7.62
C ALA A 187 14.12 -46.51 6.45
N PRO A 188 15.17 -47.36 6.42
CA PRO A 188 16.34 -47.34 7.29
C PRO A 188 17.25 -46.14 7.02
N ALA A 189 18.06 -45.75 8.00
CA ALA A 189 19.07 -44.70 7.80
C ALA A 189 20.05 -45.12 6.69
N PRO A 190 20.43 -44.23 5.76
CA PRO A 190 21.45 -44.55 4.77
C PRO A 190 22.77 -44.87 5.48
N ALA A 191 23.41 -45.97 5.08
CA ALA A 191 24.72 -46.35 5.59
C ALA A 191 25.75 -45.35 5.06
N PHE A 192 26.14 -44.39 5.89
CA PHE A 192 27.31 -43.57 5.59
C PHE A 192 28.56 -44.45 5.66
N PRO A 193 29.43 -44.47 4.63
CA PRO A 193 30.69 -45.18 4.72
C PRO A 193 31.56 -44.53 5.82
N PRO A 194 32.20 -45.32 6.71
CA PRO A 194 33.04 -44.78 7.75
C PRO A 194 34.29 -44.13 7.12
N GLY A 195 34.37 -42.80 7.21
CA GLY A 195 35.60 -42.01 7.21
C GLY A 195 36.53 -42.17 6.00
N ALA A 196 36.21 -41.55 4.87
CA ALA A 196 37.23 -41.13 3.91
C ALA A 196 37.70 -39.71 4.27
N SER A 197 38.70 -39.61 5.14
CA SER A 197 39.44 -38.37 5.40
C SER A 197 40.54 -38.23 4.34
N LEU A 198 40.34 -37.40 3.33
CA LEU A 198 41.42 -36.96 2.44
C LEU A 198 42.28 -35.91 3.17
N PRO A 199 43.62 -36.04 3.20
CA PRO A 199 44.48 -35.04 3.82
C PRO A 199 44.32 -33.70 3.10
N GLY A 200 43.88 -32.66 3.82
CA GLY A 200 43.83 -31.28 3.32
C GLY A 200 42.44 -30.69 3.04
N ALA A 201 41.34 -31.43 3.22
CA ALA A 201 39.99 -30.88 3.04
C ALA A 201 39.14 -31.07 4.31
N SER A 202 38.98 -29.99 5.09
CA SER A 202 37.94 -29.87 6.11
C SER A 202 36.82 -28.99 5.54
N GLY A 203 35.64 -29.57 5.35
CA GLY A 203 34.46 -28.85 4.90
C GLY A 203 33.25 -29.26 5.74
N THR A 204 32.56 -28.29 6.34
CA THR A 204 31.25 -28.52 6.94
C THR A 204 30.27 -28.81 5.80
N GLY A 205 30.03 -30.09 5.52
CA GLY A 205 29.30 -30.59 4.35
C GLY A 205 28.10 -29.73 3.96
N ARG A 206 28.31 -28.85 2.97
CA ARG A 206 27.26 -28.22 2.19
C ARG A 206 27.35 -28.83 0.80
N PHE A 207 26.56 -29.86 0.58
CA PHE A 207 26.38 -30.42 -0.75
C PHE A 207 25.30 -29.63 -1.47
N ARG A 208 25.54 -29.28 -2.73
CA ARG A 208 24.55 -28.69 -3.62
C ARG A 208 24.11 -29.79 -4.58
N LEU A 209 22.84 -30.16 -4.52
CA LEU A 209 22.23 -31.04 -5.50
C LEU A 209 21.76 -30.19 -6.68
N THR A 210 22.24 -30.51 -7.87
CA THR A 210 21.74 -29.97 -9.13
C THR A 210 21.09 -31.13 -9.86
N PHE A 211 19.84 -30.98 -10.27
CA PHE A 211 19.17 -31.96 -11.12
C PHE A 211 19.32 -31.52 -12.57
N ASP A 212 19.82 -32.41 -13.42
CA ASP A 212 19.79 -32.19 -14.86
C ASP A 212 18.34 -32.35 -15.38
N PRO A 213 17.92 -31.52 -16.35
CA PRO A 213 16.62 -31.64 -16.97
C PRO A 213 16.72 -32.70 -18.09
N ASN A 214 16.16 -33.88 -17.82
CA ASN A 214 15.70 -34.78 -18.88
C ASN A 214 14.19 -34.99 -18.71
#